data_AF-A0A517ZII3-F1
#
_entry.id   AF-A0A517ZII3-F1
#
_cell.length_a   1.000
_cell.length_b   1.000
_cell.length_c   1.000
_cell.angle_alpha   90.00
_cell.angle_beta   90.00
_cell.angle_gamma   90.00
#
_symmetry.space_group_name_H-M   'P 1'
#
loop_
_entity.id
_entity.type
_entity.pdbx_description
1 polymer ?
#
loop_
_entity_poly.entity_id
_entity_poly.type
_entity_poly.pdbx_seq_one_letter_code
_entity_poly.pdbx_strand_id
1 'polypeptide(L)'
;MTLQQRLRLTEIEHQVCDITSEQLGIPRQKVTPRSRLIQDLHCDSLDIIELIMEVEESFDVAIPDNDPNSVYKAVFTRQPFRLADLAELVYLQQGTGKPQRHGWRMSIVDPEPGPVVPFSQLDGIWQPEQNDNVPAFEKLETNEGPPQYRRPTDGMRCLLIPAADVEIGFSGPTARADEQPQHVVGLDAFLIDAEPVSTTAYCRFLNSISNVSTERLAEFFILDSSDDRVIHMPIKRRDRLWQPIAGTEHWPMILVSWYGANAYSLWANGRDWRGYRHETEQDGESFLPSEAQWEYAARGAKSRQYPWGEEAPTQQRMNFGRHRESVEYQVQTLPLSAVNEQLGMSPFGLHHVAGNVWQWCRDWYDENFYRTPEATAPNPVNRTAGQVRSERGGSWVGPAELCRSSFRRGRAPYARGRCLGFRCISPSQGID
;
A
#
# COMPACT_ATOMS: atom_id res chain seq x y z
N MET A 1 -16.72 51.04 -3.40
CA MET A 1 -15.90 50.46 -2.33
C MET A 1 -16.78 50.31 -1.10
N THR A 2 -17.41 49.14 -0.96
CA THR A 2 -18.18 48.77 0.22
C THR A 2 -17.19 48.43 1.33
N LEU A 3 -17.21 49.18 2.43
CA LEU A 3 -16.46 48.86 3.65
C LEU A 3 -17.02 47.53 4.19
N GLN A 4 -16.28 46.43 4.04
CA GLN A 4 -16.60 45.17 4.70
C GLN A 4 -16.61 45.41 6.21
N GLN A 5 -17.74 45.14 6.86
CA GLN A 5 -17.92 45.32 8.29
C GLN A 5 -17.07 44.27 9.02
N ARG A 6 -16.05 44.70 9.77
CA ARG A 6 -15.19 43.80 10.56
C ARG A 6 -16.01 43.09 11.64
N LEU A 7 -15.89 41.78 11.71
CA LEU A 7 -16.45 40.93 12.76
C LEU A 7 -15.73 41.16 14.07
N ARG A 8 -16.47 41.09 15.18
CA ARG A 8 -15.91 41.10 16.54
C ARG A 8 -15.31 39.73 16.86
N LEU A 9 -14.28 39.70 17.70
CA LEU A 9 -13.60 38.45 18.08
C LEU A 9 -14.57 37.39 18.60
N THR A 10 -15.57 37.77 19.41
CA THR A 10 -16.58 36.85 19.92
C THR A 10 -17.44 36.21 18.83
N GLU A 11 -17.68 36.93 17.72
CA GLU A 11 -18.44 36.39 16.57
C GLU A 11 -17.57 35.39 15.79
N ILE A 12 -16.29 35.70 15.64
CA ILE A 12 -15.30 34.82 15.01
C ILE A 12 -15.10 33.54 15.84
N GLU A 13 -14.98 33.65 17.16
CA GLU A 13 -14.86 32.48 18.05
C GLU A 13 -16.05 31.53 17.91
N HIS A 14 -17.27 32.06 17.83
CA HIS A 14 -18.48 31.26 17.63
C HIS A 14 -18.45 30.53 16.28
N GLN A 15 -18.13 31.25 15.21
CA GLN A 15 -18.09 30.70 13.85
C GLN A 15 -16.93 29.70 13.67
N VAL A 16 -15.75 29.94 14.24
CA VAL A 16 -14.64 28.97 14.25
C VAL A 16 -15.06 27.68 14.97
N CYS A 17 -15.81 27.77 16.06
CA CYS A 17 -16.35 26.58 16.73
C CYS A 17 -17.42 25.85 15.89
N ASP A 18 -18.24 26.58 15.13
CA ASP A 18 -19.21 26.00 14.18
C ASP A 18 -18.46 25.23 13.08
N ILE A 19 -17.50 25.87 12.42
CA ILE A 19 -16.64 25.26 11.39
C ILE A 19 -15.92 24.03 11.94
N THR A 20 -15.33 24.12 13.13
CA THR A 20 -14.62 22.99 13.76
C THR A 20 -15.57 21.82 14.06
N SER A 21 -16.79 22.11 14.50
CA SER A 21 -17.81 21.09 14.76
C SER A 21 -18.20 20.33 13.48
N GLU A 22 -18.35 21.06 12.38
CA GLU A 22 -18.71 20.51 11.07
C GLU A 22 -17.54 19.71 10.47
N GLN A 23 -16.34 20.28 10.44
CA GLN A 23 -15.15 19.64 9.84
C GLN A 23 -14.74 18.36 10.58
N LEU A 24 -14.77 18.37 11.91
CA LEU A 24 -14.34 17.21 12.72
C LEU A 24 -15.49 16.24 13.05
N GLY A 25 -16.73 16.56 12.64
CA GLY A 25 -17.92 15.77 13.00
C GLY A 25 -18.19 15.67 14.50
N ILE A 26 -17.68 16.63 15.30
CA ILE A 26 -17.86 16.67 16.76
C ILE A 26 -19.15 17.43 17.05
N PRO A 27 -20.05 16.95 17.93
CA PRO A 27 -21.26 17.68 18.29
C PRO A 27 -20.95 19.10 18.80
N ARG A 28 -21.59 20.12 18.22
CA ARG A 28 -21.29 21.54 18.45
C ARG A 28 -21.23 21.97 19.92
N GLN A 29 -22.04 21.34 20.78
CA GLN A 29 -22.09 21.61 22.22
C GLN A 29 -20.80 21.21 22.95
N LYS A 30 -19.98 20.33 22.36
CA LYS A 30 -18.68 19.88 22.89
C LYS A 30 -17.51 20.73 22.40
N VAL A 31 -17.74 21.63 21.43
CA VAL A 31 -16.70 22.49 20.85
C VAL A 31 -16.85 23.89 21.43
N THR A 32 -15.81 24.38 22.09
CA THR A 32 -15.79 25.71 22.72
C THR A 32 -14.52 26.46 22.33
N PRO A 33 -14.48 27.80 22.44
CA PRO A 33 -13.26 28.56 22.15
C PRO A 33 -12.06 28.13 23.02
N ARG A 34 -12.32 27.51 24.17
CA ARG A 34 -11.28 27.00 25.07
C ARG A 34 -10.77 25.60 24.72
N SER A 35 -11.44 24.90 23.79
CA SER A 35 -11.07 23.56 23.37
C SER A 35 -9.68 23.57 22.74
N ARG A 36 -8.81 22.68 23.24
CA ARG A 36 -7.45 22.46 22.73
C ARG A 36 -7.50 21.52 21.54
N LEU A 37 -6.93 21.92 20.40
CA LEU A 37 -7.03 21.15 19.15
C LEU A 37 -6.55 19.70 19.33
N ILE A 38 -5.39 19.51 19.96
CA ILE A 38 -4.81 18.18 20.14
C ILE A 38 -5.39 17.46 21.36
N GLN A 39 -5.43 18.12 22.52
CA GLN A 39 -5.75 17.42 23.77
C GLN A 39 -7.25 17.21 24.02
N ASP A 40 -8.11 18.11 23.52
CA ASP A 40 -9.56 18.02 23.75
C ASP A 40 -10.33 17.57 22.50
N LEU A 41 -9.86 17.96 21.30
CA LEU A 41 -10.50 17.62 20.03
C LEU A 41 -9.81 16.49 19.28
N HIS A 42 -8.65 16.03 19.78
CA HIS A 42 -7.87 14.93 19.21
C HIS A 42 -7.46 15.13 17.75
N CYS A 43 -7.33 16.38 17.30
CA CYS A 43 -6.89 16.70 15.95
C CYS A 43 -5.46 16.22 15.73
N ASP A 44 -5.23 15.50 14.63
CA ASP A 44 -3.90 15.28 14.10
C ASP A 44 -3.41 16.47 13.25
N SER A 45 -2.25 16.36 12.61
CA SER A 45 -1.69 17.46 11.81
C SER A 45 -2.50 17.77 10.55
N LEU A 46 -3.22 16.79 9.98
CA LEU A 46 -4.06 16.99 8.80
C LEU A 46 -5.36 17.68 9.18
N ASP A 47 -6.01 17.23 10.26
CA ASP A 47 -7.22 17.87 10.81
C ASP A 47 -6.99 19.37 11.08
N ILE A 48 -5.82 19.72 11.60
CA ILE A 48 -5.44 21.12 11.87
C ILE A 48 -5.28 21.91 10.57
N ILE A 49 -4.66 21.32 9.55
CA ILE A 49 -4.46 21.97 8.24
C ILE A 49 -5.81 22.19 7.54
N GLU A 50 -6.65 21.17 7.48
CA GLU A 50 -7.97 21.26 6.85
C GLU A 50 -8.86 22.29 7.57
N LEU A 51 -8.83 22.30 8.91
CA LEU A 51 -9.54 23.28 9.71
C LEU A 51 -9.06 24.71 9.44
N ILE A 52 -7.74 24.94 9.41
CA ILE A 52 -7.17 26.26 9.08
C ILE A 52 -7.61 26.66 7.67
N MET A 53 -7.56 25.72 6.72
CA MET A 53 -7.91 25.99 5.33
C MET A 53 -9.37 26.40 5.15
N GLU A 54 -10.29 25.74 5.85
CA GLU A 54 -11.73 26.05 5.84
C GLU A 54 -12.01 27.38 6.56
N VAL A 55 -11.30 27.66 7.65
CA VAL A 55 -11.39 28.94 8.36
C VAL A 55 -10.92 30.09 7.47
N GLU A 56 -9.80 29.95 6.76
CA GLU A 56 -9.34 30.94 5.78
C GLU A 56 -10.38 31.20 4.68
N GLU A 57 -11.02 30.14 4.16
CA GLU A 57 -12.04 30.23 3.12
C GLU A 57 -13.33 30.89 3.65
N SER A 58 -13.79 30.48 4.82
CA SER A 58 -15.02 30.97 5.47
C SER A 58 -14.94 32.45 5.87
N PHE A 59 -13.77 32.90 6.33
CA PHE A 59 -13.59 34.29 6.77
C PHE A 59 -12.96 35.21 5.72
N ASP A 60 -12.62 34.68 4.54
CA ASP A 60 -11.90 35.41 3.49
C ASP A 60 -10.61 36.06 4.03
N VAL A 61 -9.81 35.27 4.75
CA VAL A 61 -8.53 35.67 5.36
C VAL A 61 -7.39 34.76 4.92
N ALA A 62 -6.15 35.24 5.04
CA ALA A 62 -4.94 34.47 4.82
C ALA A 62 -4.13 34.45 6.13
N ILE A 63 -3.98 33.28 6.71
CA ILE A 63 -3.21 33.04 7.93
C ILE A 63 -1.79 32.64 7.47
N PRO A 64 -0.76 33.44 7.78
CA PRO A 64 0.56 33.21 7.21
C PRO A 64 1.28 31.99 7.82
N ASP A 65 1.74 31.08 6.98
CA ASP A 65 2.46 29.86 7.36
C ASP A 65 3.88 30.12 7.91
N ASN A 66 4.46 31.29 7.63
CA ASN A 66 5.81 31.65 8.08
C ASN A 66 6.04 33.17 8.07
N ASP A 67 5.33 33.91 8.94
CA ASP A 67 5.58 35.35 9.12
C ASP A 67 6.60 35.60 10.25
N PRO A 68 7.76 36.23 9.99
CA PRO A 68 8.74 36.60 11.02
C PRO A 68 8.25 37.66 12.03
N ASN A 69 7.06 38.23 11.86
CA ASN A 69 6.46 39.18 12.82
C ASN A 69 6.18 38.55 14.21
N SER A 70 6.54 39.28 15.27
CA SER A 70 6.58 38.76 16.65
C SER A 70 5.22 38.39 17.23
N VAL A 71 4.12 38.98 16.74
CA VAL A 71 2.77 38.77 17.29
C VAL A 71 2.17 37.44 16.82
N TYR A 72 2.25 37.10 15.53
CA TYR A 72 1.70 35.85 14.99
C TYR A 72 2.42 34.62 15.51
N LYS A 73 3.75 34.68 15.54
CA LYS A 73 4.58 33.62 16.14
C LYS A 73 4.25 33.44 17.62
N ALA A 74 3.95 34.51 18.36
CA ALA A 74 3.57 34.43 19.76
C ALA A 74 2.18 33.81 19.99
N VAL A 75 1.24 33.90 19.04
CA VAL A 75 -0.07 33.23 19.11
C VAL A 75 0.06 31.76 18.69
N PHE A 76 0.73 31.46 17.56
CA PHE A 76 0.93 30.10 17.05
C PHE A 76 1.73 29.18 17.97
N THR A 77 2.65 29.74 18.76
CA THR A 77 3.49 28.96 19.70
C THR A 77 2.87 28.80 21.08
N ARG A 78 1.66 29.31 21.32
CA ARG A 78 0.97 29.09 22.60
C ARG A 78 0.71 27.60 22.79
N GLN A 79 1.09 27.10 23.97
CA GLN A 79 0.86 25.72 24.36
C GLN A 79 0.01 25.68 25.64
N PRO A 80 -1.15 25.00 25.64
CA PRO A 80 -1.78 24.34 24.49
C PRO A 80 -2.48 25.33 23.55
N PHE A 81 -2.42 25.09 22.24
CA PHE A 81 -3.09 25.90 21.21
C PHE A 81 -4.60 25.59 21.16
N ARG A 82 -5.44 26.64 21.19
CA ARG A 82 -6.90 26.55 21.34
C ARG A 82 -7.64 27.15 20.15
N LEU A 83 -8.92 26.84 20.02
CA LEU A 83 -9.78 27.47 19.00
C LEU A 83 -9.87 29.00 19.15
N ALA A 84 -9.79 29.54 20.36
CA ALA A 84 -9.70 30.99 20.58
C ALA A 84 -8.41 31.59 20.01
N ASP A 85 -7.29 30.86 20.02
CA ASP A 85 -6.04 31.32 19.42
C ASP A 85 -6.15 31.36 17.89
N LEU A 86 -6.83 30.38 17.28
CA LEU A 86 -7.16 30.40 15.85
C LEU A 86 -8.12 31.55 15.49
N ALA A 87 -9.13 31.81 16.31
CA ALA A 87 -10.03 32.94 16.14
C ALA A 87 -9.30 34.30 16.27
N GLU A 88 -8.31 34.40 17.16
CA GLU A 88 -7.45 35.59 17.29
C GLU A 88 -6.65 35.83 16.01
N LEU A 89 -6.12 34.78 15.38
CA LEU A 89 -5.42 34.89 14.09
C LEU A 89 -6.35 35.40 12.99
N VAL A 90 -7.56 34.85 12.88
CA VAL A 90 -8.58 35.31 11.93
C VAL A 90 -8.94 36.77 12.19
N TYR A 91 -9.13 37.15 13.45
CA TYR A 91 -9.46 38.52 13.84
C TYR A 91 -8.39 39.52 13.38
N LEU A 92 -7.11 39.15 13.54
CA LEU A 92 -5.98 39.97 13.10
C LEU A 92 -5.90 40.08 11.57
N GLN A 93 -6.27 39.01 10.84
CA GLN A 93 -6.15 38.94 9.38
C GLN A 93 -7.40 39.38 8.61
N GLN A 94 -8.41 39.95 9.28
CA GLN A 94 -9.60 40.45 8.57
C GLN A 94 -9.26 41.53 7.54
N GLY A 95 -9.63 41.26 6.28
CA GLY A 95 -9.43 42.15 5.15
C GLY A 95 -8.19 41.82 4.31
N THR A 96 -7.46 40.73 4.60
CA THR A 96 -6.37 40.26 3.72
C THR A 96 -6.87 39.58 2.46
N GLY A 97 -8.13 39.12 2.45
CA GLY A 97 -8.66 38.23 1.42
C GLY A 97 -8.14 36.80 1.62
N LYS A 98 -8.84 35.84 0.99
CA LYS A 98 -8.42 34.44 0.98
C LYS A 98 -7.11 34.22 0.21
N PRO A 99 -6.28 33.25 0.63
CA PRO A 99 -5.05 32.92 -0.09
C PRO A 99 -5.37 32.42 -1.51
N GLN A 100 -4.59 32.89 -2.49
CA GLN A 100 -4.68 32.39 -3.87
C GLN A 100 -4.01 31.03 -4.00
N ARG A 101 -4.74 29.96 -3.66
CA ARG A 101 -4.27 28.59 -3.83
C ARG A 101 -4.37 28.15 -5.30
N HIS A 102 -3.34 28.42 -6.10
CA HIS A 102 -3.24 27.88 -7.45
C HIS A 102 -2.87 26.39 -7.36
N GLY A 103 -3.64 25.52 -8.03
CA GLY A 103 -3.32 24.09 -8.15
C GLY A 103 -3.78 23.18 -7.00
N TRP A 104 -4.50 23.68 -5.99
CA TRP A 104 -4.94 22.85 -4.85
C TRP A 104 -6.36 22.27 -4.97
N ARG A 105 -7.23 22.89 -5.78
CA ARG A 105 -8.48 22.28 -6.27
C ARG A 105 -8.39 22.23 -7.80
N MET A 106 -7.68 21.25 -8.34
CA MET A 106 -8.11 20.73 -9.63
C MET A 106 -9.45 20.05 -9.39
N SER A 107 -10.46 20.38 -10.19
CA SER A 107 -11.60 19.47 -10.32
C SER A 107 -10.99 18.12 -10.64
N ILE A 108 -11.26 17.13 -9.79
CA ILE A 108 -11.05 15.73 -10.13
C ILE A 108 -11.93 15.52 -11.35
N VAL A 109 -11.36 15.68 -12.54
CA VAL A 109 -11.79 14.83 -13.64
C VAL A 109 -11.31 13.49 -13.15
N ASP A 110 -12.23 12.71 -12.56
CA ASP A 110 -11.96 11.31 -12.33
C ASP A 110 -11.42 10.82 -13.68
N PRO A 111 -10.23 10.20 -13.74
CA PRO A 111 -9.89 9.48 -14.94
C PRO A 111 -11.10 8.59 -15.21
N GLU A 112 -11.68 8.71 -16.41
CA GLU A 112 -12.75 7.81 -16.88
C GLU A 112 -12.42 6.43 -16.34
N PRO A 113 -13.30 5.80 -15.53
CA PRO A 113 -12.96 4.55 -14.87
C PRO A 113 -12.44 3.62 -15.94
N GLY A 114 -11.14 3.30 -15.84
CA GLY A 114 -10.48 2.48 -16.84
C GLY A 114 -11.28 1.19 -17.00
N PRO A 115 -11.25 0.56 -18.18
CA PRO A 115 -12.06 -0.63 -18.43
C PRO A 115 -11.97 -1.61 -17.27
N VAL A 116 -13.13 -2.06 -16.78
CA VAL A 116 -13.22 -3.00 -15.66
C VAL A 116 -12.41 -4.24 -16.03
N VAL A 117 -11.36 -4.54 -15.25
CA VAL A 117 -10.52 -5.71 -15.48
C VAL A 117 -11.22 -6.92 -14.83
N PRO A 118 -11.68 -7.90 -15.63
CA PRO A 118 -12.35 -9.06 -15.09
C PRO A 118 -11.38 -9.88 -14.24
N PHE A 119 -11.87 -10.44 -13.13
CA PHE A 119 -11.08 -11.33 -12.30
C PHE A 119 -10.70 -12.59 -13.09
N SER A 120 -9.39 -12.85 -13.20
CA SER A 120 -8.84 -13.88 -14.10
C SER A 120 -8.27 -15.10 -13.37
N GLN A 121 -8.08 -15.01 -12.06
CA GLN A 121 -7.39 -16.03 -11.28
C GLN A 121 -8.28 -17.26 -11.09
N LEU A 122 -7.70 -18.46 -11.22
CA LEU A 122 -8.43 -19.72 -11.32
C LEU A 122 -8.60 -20.41 -9.96
N ASP A 123 -9.72 -21.10 -9.80
CA ASP A 123 -10.04 -22.00 -8.68
C ASP A 123 -9.75 -23.47 -9.03
N GLY A 124 -10.20 -24.42 -8.20
CA GLY A 124 -10.12 -25.85 -8.52
C GLY A 124 -8.74 -26.47 -8.28
N ILE A 125 -8.34 -27.40 -9.16
CA ILE A 125 -7.09 -28.18 -9.07
C ILE A 125 -6.34 -28.07 -10.40
N TRP A 126 -5.04 -27.81 -10.35
CA TRP A 126 -4.14 -27.91 -11.49
C TRP A 126 -3.67 -29.35 -11.68
N GLN A 127 -3.82 -29.88 -12.90
CA GLN A 127 -3.39 -31.23 -13.28
C GLN A 127 -2.34 -31.11 -14.40
N PRO A 128 -1.04 -31.21 -14.09
CA PRO A 128 0.02 -31.02 -15.09
C PRO A 128 0.03 -32.14 -16.15
N GLU A 129 -0.33 -33.37 -15.79
CA GLU A 129 -0.29 -34.58 -16.65
C GLU A 129 -1.26 -34.53 -17.85
N GLN A 130 -2.18 -33.56 -17.92
CA GLN A 130 -3.10 -33.38 -19.06
C GLN A 130 -2.64 -32.28 -20.04
N ASN A 131 -1.50 -31.61 -19.78
CA ASN A 131 -1.18 -30.31 -20.35
C ASN A 131 0.24 -30.17 -20.94
N ASP A 132 0.84 -31.26 -21.45
CA ASP A 132 2.20 -31.25 -22.04
C ASP A 132 2.37 -30.26 -23.23
N ASN A 133 1.26 -29.73 -23.79
CA ASN A 133 1.25 -28.77 -24.89
C ASN A 133 0.75 -27.36 -24.50
N VAL A 134 0.56 -27.06 -23.21
CA VAL A 134 0.12 -25.72 -22.79
C VAL A 134 1.33 -24.77 -22.75
N PRO A 135 1.30 -23.63 -23.48
CA PRO A 135 2.40 -22.67 -23.42
C PRO A 135 2.58 -22.14 -22.00
N ALA A 136 3.81 -21.78 -21.61
CA ALA A 136 4.09 -21.27 -20.26
C ALA A 136 3.24 -20.02 -19.92
N PHE A 137 2.91 -19.23 -20.94
CA PHE A 137 2.06 -18.04 -20.85
C PHE A 137 1.16 -17.93 -22.08
N GLU A 138 -0.08 -17.52 -21.87
CA GLU A 138 -1.02 -17.16 -22.94
C GLU A 138 -1.02 -15.64 -23.10
N LYS A 139 -0.69 -15.13 -24.30
CA LYS A 139 -0.72 -13.68 -24.57
C LYS A 139 -2.17 -13.17 -24.56
N LEU A 140 -2.40 -12.08 -23.84
CA LEU A 140 -3.71 -11.41 -23.79
C LEU A 140 -3.73 -10.24 -24.78
N GLU A 141 -4.83 -10.10 -25.52
CA GLU A 141 -5.06 -8.95 -26.39
C GLU A 141 -5.27 -7.68 -25.55
N THR A 142 -4.45 -6.67 -25.77
CA THR A 142 -4.48 -5.40 -25.02
C THR A 142 -4.41 -4.21 -25.96
N ASN A 143 -5.34 -3.28 -25.80
CA ASN A 143 -5.37 -2.06 -26.63
C ASN A 143 -4.35 -1.01 -26.16
N GLU A 144 -3.99 -1.00 -24.88
CA GLU A 144 -3.09 -0.03 -24.25
C GLU A 144 -2.27 -0.67 -23.11
N GLY A 145 -1.10 -0.11 -22.80
CA GLY A 145 -0.23 -0.57 -21.70
C GLY A 145 0.84 -1.58 -22.11
N PRO A 146 1.63 -2.08 -21.14
CA PRO A 146 2.66 -3.10 -21.42
C PRO A 146 2.02 -4.43 -21.82
N PRO A 147 2.74 -5.30 -22.56
CA PRO A 147 2.24 -6.62 -22.95
C PRO A 147 1.77 -7.43 -21.74
N GLN A 148 0.64 -8.11 -21.90
CA GLN A 148 -0.02 -8.88 -20.84
C GLN A 148 -0.14 -10.34 -21.22
N TYR A 149 -0.04 -11.17 -20.18
CA TYR A 149 -0.09 -12.61 -20.31
C TYR A 149 -0.97 -13.20 -19.22
N ARG A 150 -1.51 -14.38 -19.47
CA ARG A 150 -2.15 -15.21 -18.47
C ARG A 150 -1.25 -16.40 -18.17
N ARG A 151 -0.95 -16.61 -16.89
CA ARG A 151 -0.26 -17.81 -16.42
C ARG A 151 -1.27 -18.97 -16.31
N PRO A 152 -1.13 -20.08 -17.06
CA PRO A 152 -2.14 -21.15 -17.08
C PRO A 152 -2.30 -21.87 -15.73
N THR A 153 -1.22 -21.96 -14.95
CA THR A 153 -1.21 -22.66 -13.66
C THR A 153 -2.28 -22.13 -12.71
N ASP A 154 -2.41 -20.80 -12.60
CA ASP A 154 -3.25 -20.12 -11.61
C ASP A 154 -4.14 -19.00 -12.18
N GLY A 155 -4.08 -18.74 -13.49
CA GLY A 155 -4.87 -17.70 -14.16
C GLY A 155 -4.42 -16.27 -13.89
N MET A 156 -3.25 -16.09 -13.26
CA MET A 156 -2.75 -14.75 -12.94
C MET A 156 -2.50 -13.97 -14.22
N ARG A 157 -2.92 -12.70 -14.21
CA ARG A 157 -2.57 -11.74 -15.24
C ARG A 157 -1.17 -11.21 -14.93
N CYS A 158 -0.24 -11.41 -15.84
CA CYS A 158 1.15 -11.01 -15.69
C CYS A 158 1.47 -9.90 -16.69
N LEU A 159 2.09 -8.83 -16.23
CA LEU A 159 2.55 -7.69 -17.04
C LEU A 159 4.04 -7.86 -17.33
N LEU A 160 4.45 -7.64 -18.58
CA LEU A 160 5.86 -7.57 -18.95
C LEU A 160 6.42 -6.20 -18.61
N ILE A 161 7.28 -6.15 -17.61
CA ILE A 161 8.05 -4.97 -17.25
C ILE A 161 9.33 -4.96 -18.10
N PRO A 162 9.61 -3.89 -18.86
CA PRO A 162 10.77 -3.84 -19.75
C PRO A 162 12.08 -3.72 -18.96
N ALA A 163 13.19 -4.14 -19.56
CA ALA A 163 14.51 -3.89 -19.00
C ALA A 163 14.79 -2.38 -18.94
N ALA A 164 15.40 -1.91 -17.85
CA ALA A 164 15.72 -0.49 -17.69
C ALA A 164 16.80 -0.26 -16.62
N ASP A 165 17.47 0.88 -16.72
CA ASP A 165 18.17 1.48 -15.59
C ASP A 165 17.15 2.19 -14.70
N VAL A 166 17.11 1.79 -13.43
CA VAL A 166 16.09 2.21 -12.48
C VAL A 166 16.74 2.89 -11.29
N GLU A 167 16.26 4.08 -10.95
CA GLU A 167 16.56 4.71 -9.67
C GLU A 167 15.85 3.93 -8.57
N ILE A 168 16.57 3.40 -7.58
CA ILE A 168 16.07 2.67 -6.41
C ILE A 168 16.35 3.47 -5.13
N GLY A 169 15.43 3.42 -4.16
CA GLY A 169 15.50 4.21 -2.94
C GLY A 169 15.03 5.65 -3.11
N PHE A 170 15.21 6.45 -2.06
CA PHE A 170 14.75 7.83 -2.01
C PHE A 170 15.66 8.66 -1.10
N SER A 171 16.05 9.86 -1.56
CA SER A 171 16.92 10.79 -0.83
C SER A 171 16.24 12.12 -0.46
N GLY A 172 14.91 12.18 -0.55
CA GLY A 172 14.15 13.40 -0.22
C GLY A 172 13.89 13.57 1.29
N PRO A 173 13.23 14.68 1.70
CA PRO A 173 13.05 15.04 3.11
C PRO A 173 12.28 14.01 3.96
N THR A 174 11.44 13.19 3.34
CA THR A 174 10.64 12.14 4.00
C THR A 174 11.31 10.77 3.98
N ALA A 175 12.53 10.66 3.42
CA ALA A 175 13.28 9.41 3.35
C ALA A 175 13.72 8.92 4.73
N ARG A 176 13.53 7.63 5.00
CA ARG A 176 14.20 6.96 6.11
C ARG A 176 15.66 6.65 5.79
N ALA A 177 16.42 6.31 6.82
CA ALA A 177 17.85 6.02 6.70
C ALA A 177 18.14 4.79 5.82
N ASP A 178 17.23 3.79 5.86
CA ASP A 178 17.30 2.53 5.10
C ASP A 178 16.74 2.64 3.67
N GLU A 179 16.14 3.77 3.31
CA GLU A 179 15.74 4.10 1.94
C GLU A 179 16.88 4.79 1.16
N GLN A 180 17.98 5.08 1.85
CA GLN A 180 19.12 5.85 1.35
C GLN A 180 20.41 5.01 1.27
N PRO A 181 21.32 5.34 0.35
CA PRO A 181 21.18 6.37 -0.68
C PRO A 181 20.25 5.92 -1.83
N GLN A 182 19.61 6.89 -2.48
CA GLN A 182 19.09 6.65 -3.83
C GLN A 182 20.25 6.31 -4.78
N HIS A 183 20.09 5.25 -5.57
CA HIS A 183 21.13 4.73 -6.48
C HIS A 183 20.47 4.20 -7.76
N VAL A 184 21.26 3.94 -8.80
CA VAL A 184 20.76 3.41 -10.08
C VAL A 184 21.21 1.96 -10.23
N VAL A 185 20.29 1.10 -10.68
CA VAL A 185 20.54 -0.33 -10.92
C VAL A 185 19.98 -0.72 -12.28
N GLY A 186 20.67 -1.60 -13.00
CA GLY A 186 20.13 -2.22 -14.22
C GLY A 186 19.22 -3.39 -13.84
N LEU A 187 17.98 -3.39 -14.32
CA LEU A 187 17.05 -4.51 -14.20
C LEU A 187 16.74 -5.09 -15.58
N ASP A 188 16.80 -6.41 -15.69
CA ASP A 188 16.33 -7.13 -16.88
C ASP A 188 14.80 -7.08 -16.98
N ALA A 189 14.27 -7.42 -18.16
CA ALA A 189 12.82 -7.54 -18.34
C ALA A 189 12.29 -8.76 -17.56
N PHE A 190 11.14 -8.62 -16.91
CA PHE A 190 10.50 -9.70 -16.17
C PHE A 190 8.98 -9.60 -16.27
N LEU A 191 8.31 -10.74 -16.11
CA LEU A 191 6.87 -10.74 -15.85
C LEU A 191 6.61 -10.53 -14.37
N ILE A 192 5.56 -9.79 -14.04
CA ILE A 192 5.07 -9.66 -12.68
C ILE A 192 3.55 -9.75 -12.64
N ASP A 193 3.04 -10.42 -11.62
CA ASP A 193 1.60 -10.51 -11.36
C ASP A 193 1.02 -9.09 -11.20
N ALA A 194 -0.01 -8.79 -11.99
CA ALA A 194 -0.65 -7.49 -12.02
C ALA A 194 -1.40 -7.21 -10.71
N GLU A 195 -2.11 -8.20 -10.20
CA GLU A 195 -2.77 -8.18 -8.91
C GLU A 195 -1.98 -9.00 -7.86
N PRO A 196 -2.18 -8.76 -6.54
CA PRO A 196 -1.78 -9.72 -5.51
C PRO A 196 -2.41 -11.10 -5.73
N VAL A 197 -1.76 -12.15 -5.22
CA VAL A 197 -2.32 -13.51 -5.24
C VAL A 197 -3.59 -13.54 -4.41
N SER A 198 -4.71 -13.97 -5.01
CA SER A 198 -5.98 -14.06 -4.30
C SER A 198 -6.10 -15.30 -3.41
N THR A 199 -7.06 -15.26 -2.49
CA THR A 199 -7.53 -16.41 -1.73
C THR A 199 -7.91 -17.59 -2.65
N THR A 200 -8.57 -17.31 -3.77
CA THR A 200 -8.97 -18.33 -4.76
C THR A 200 -7.77 -19.02 -5.37
N ALA A 201 -6.80 -18.25 -5.86
CA ALA A 201 -5.59 -18.79 -6.47
C ALA A 201 -4.76 -19.59 -5.46
N TYR A 202 -4.66 -19.12 -4.21
CA TYR A 202 -3.96 -19.85 -3.16
C TYR A 202 -4.66 -21.17 -2.78
N CYS A 203 -6.00 -21.20 -2.74
CA CYS A 203 -6.74 -22.46 -2.55
C CYS A 203 -6.45 -23.45 -3.68
N ARG A 204 -6.39 -22.97 -4.92
CA ARG A 204 -6.01 -23.80 -6.07
C ARG A 204 -4.63 -24.42 -5.90
N PHE A 205 -3.63 -23.63 -5.49
CA PHE A 205 -2.30 -24.14 -5.13
C PHE A 205 -2.39 -25.27 -4.10
N LEU A 206 -3.03 -25.02 -2.96
CA LEU A 206 -3.15 -25.99 -1.87
C LEU A 206 -3.86 -27.29 -2.29
N ASN A 207 -4.84 -27.19 -3.19
CA ASN A 207 -5.57 -28.34 -3.72
C ASN A 207 -4.78 -29.10 -4.80
N SER A 208 -3.80 -28.44 -5.43
CA SER A 208 -2.95 -29.02 -6.48
C SER A 208 -1.72 -29.72 -5.92
N ILE A 209 -1.29 -29.36 -4.72
CA ILE A 209 -0.18 -30.02 -4.03
C ILE A 209 -0.70 -31.19 -3.20
N SER A 210 -0.46 -32.42 -3.68
CA SER A 210 -0.88 -33.63 -2.97
C SER A 210 0.06 -33.97 -1.81
N ASN A 211 -0.47 -34.67 -0.79
CA ASN A 211 0.29 -35.28 0.31
C ASN A 211 1.18 -34.32 1.13
N VAL A 212 0.71 -33.10 1.39
CA VAL A 212 1.42 -32.15 2.26
C VAL A 212 1.16 -32.49 3.73
N SER A 213 2.22 -32.62 4.52
CA SER A 213 2.10 -32.87 5.95
C SER A 213 1.57 -31.66 6.71
N THR A 214 0.93 -31.89 7.85
CA THR A 214 0.41 -30.81 8.70
C THR A 214 1.52 -29.86 9.15
N GLU A 215 2.72 -30.38 9.40
CA GLU A 215 3.88 -29.58 9.80
C GLU A 215 4.25 -28.58 8.71
N ARG A 216 4.27 -29.00 7.44
CA ARG A 216 4.53 -28.08 6.31
C ARG A 216 3.42 -27.06 6.13
N LEU A 217 2.15 -27.47 6.24
CA LEU A 217 1.04 -26.52 6.16
C LEU A 217 1.08 -25.50 7.32
N ALA A 218 1.55 -25.91 8.50
CA ALA A 218 1.80 -25.04 9.65
C ALA A 218 2.96 -24.08 9.43
N GLU A 219 3.90 -24.37 8.53
CA GLU A 219 4.88 -23.39 8.09
C GLU A 219 4.29 -22.39 7.10
N PHE A 220 3.36 -22.82 6.25
CA PHE A 220 2.77 -21.99 5.19
C PHE A 220 1.75 -20.99 5.74
N PHE A 221 0.72 -21.47 6.42
CA PHE A 221 -0.41 -20.62 6.81
C PHE A 221 -1.23 -21.15 8.00
N ILE A 222 -1.18 -22.46 8.31
CA ILE A 222 -1.94 -23.00 9.44
C ILE A 222 -1.39 -22.39 10.74
N LEU A 223 -2.30 -21.83 11.52
CA LEU A 223 -2.02 -21.24 12.83
C LEU A 223 -2.39 -22.24 13.93
N ASP A 224 -1.82 -22.04 15.12
CA ASP A 224 -2.28 -22.75 16.30
C ASP A 224 -3.74 -22.39 16.58
N SER A 225 -4.53 -23.35 17.08
CA SER A 225 -5.93 -23.13 17.44
C SER A 225 -6.14 -22.03 18.50
N SER A 226 -5.14 -21.76 19.34
CA SER A 226 -5.19 -20.68 20.34
C SER A 226 -4.75 -19.32 19.79
N ASP A 227 -4.32 -19.24 18.53
CA ASP A 227 -3.91 -17.99 17.89
C ASP A 227 -5.14 -17.14 17.57
N ASP A 228 -5.19 -15.92 18.08
CA ASP A 228 -6.31 -15.00 17.91
C ASP A 228 -6.54 -14.62 16.45
N ARG A 229 -5.54 -14.76 15.57
CA ARG A 229 -5.67 -14.47 14.14
C ARG A 229 -6.40 -15.55 13.36
N VAL A 230 -6.72 -16.70 13.95
CA VAL A 230 -7.50 -17.77 13.29
C VAL A 230 -8.82 -17.23 12.73
N ILE A 231 -9.46 -16.28 13.43
CA ILE A 231 -10.72 -15.65 13.00
C ILE A 231 -10.59 -14.76 11.76
N HIS A 232 -9.35 -14.44 11.34
CA HIS A 232 -9.05 -13.65 10.15
C HIS A 232 -8.71 -14.51 8.93
N MET A 233 -8.65 -15.84 9.07
CA MET A 233 -8.23 -16.75 7.99
C MET A 233 -9.23 -16.73 6.83
N PRO A 234 -8.83 -16.36 5.59
CA PRO A 234 -9.74 -16.27 4.46
C PRO A 234 -10.07 -17.62 3.81
N ILE A 235 -9.45 -18.71 4.29
CA ILE A 235 -9.68 -20.05 3.74
C ILE A 235 -10.14 -21.01 4.82
N LYS A 236 -10.90 -22.01 4.41
CA LYS A 236 -11.32 -23.12 5.25
C LYS A 236 -11.15 -24.44 4.51
N ARG A 237 -10.96 -25.51 5.28
CA ARG A 237 -10.98 -26.87 4.73
C ARG A 237 -12.41 -27.40 4.80
N ARG A 238 -12.93 -27.89 3.66
CA ARG A 238 -14.18 -28.63 3.59
C ARG A 238 -13.91 -29.93 2.85
N ASP A 239 -14.21 -31.03 3.53
CA ASP A 239 -13.83 -32.38 3.10
C ASP A 239 -12.31 -32.46 2.85
N ARG A 240 -11.91 -32.73 1.61
CA ARG A 240 -10.49 -32.84 1.22
C ARG A 240 -9.94 -31.58 0.56
N LEU A 241 -10.76 -30.54 0.37
CA LEU A 241 -10.40 -29.35 -0.40
C LEU A 241 -10.34 -28.10 0.48
N TRP A 242 -9.40 -27.22 0.15
CA TRP A 242 -9.32 -25.85 0.61
C TRP A 242 -10.22 -24.97 -0.24
N GLN A 243 -10.97 -24.09 0.42
CA GLN A 243 -11.95 -23.20 -0.20
C GLN A 243 -11.84 -21.82 0.44
N PRO A 244 -12.05 -20.73 -0.32
CA PRO A 244 -12.29 -19.44 0.26
C PRO A 244 -13.47 -19.48 1.25
N ILE A 245 -13.42 -18.64 2.26
CA ILE A 245 -14.62 -18.25 3.01
C ILE A 245 -15.46 -17.38 2.07
N ALA A 246 -16.78 -17.58 2.09
CA ALA A 246 -17.69 -16.82 1.22
C ALA A 246 -17.47 -15.31 1.38
N GLY A 247 -17.26 -14.61 0.26
CA GLY A 247 -16.96 -13.18 0.20
C GLY A 247 -15.47 -12.83 0.21
N THR A 248 -14.57 -13.81 0.31
CA THR A 248 -13.11 -13.60 0.32
C THR A 248 -12.42 -14.12 -0.94
N GLU A 249 -13.18 -14.62 -1.92
CA GLU A 249 -12.69 -15.26 -3.13
C GLU A 249 -11.68 -14.38 -3.88
N HIS A 250 -11.96 -13.08 -3.96
CA HIS A 250 -11.14 -12.10 -4.66
C HIS A 250 -10.24 -11.29 -3.72
N TRP A 251 -10.18 -11.62 -2.43
CA TRP A 251 -9.29 -10.93 -1.51
C TRP A 251 -7.85 -11.37 -1.68
N PRO A 252 -6.87 -10.52 -1.33
CA PRO A 252 -5.49 -10.98 -1.25
C PRO A 252 -5.36 -12.12 -0.25
N MET A 253 -4.59 -13.16 -0.58
CA MET A 253 -4.24 -14.18 0.39
C MET A 253 -3.37 -13.54 1.48
N ILE A 254 -3.87 -13.58 2.72
CA ILE A 254 -3.22 -13.06 3.93
C ILE A 254 -2.95 -14.19 4.92
N LEU A 255 -2.25 -13.90 6.03
CA LEU A 255 -1.82 -14.91 7.01
C LEU A 255 -0.97 -16.03 6.39
N VAL A 256 -0.25 -15.70 5.32
CA VAL A 256 0.71 -16.57 4.66
C VAL A 256 2.12 -16.14 5.03
N SER A 257 2.94 -17.11 5.42
CA SER A 257 4.35 -16.87 5.70
C SER A 257 5.14 -16.66 4.42
N TRP A 258 6.39 -16.19 4.55
CA TRP A 258 7.28 -16.10 3.40
C TRP A 258 7.48 -17.47 2.74
N TYR A 259 7.56 -18.54 3.53
CA TYR A 259 7.69 -19.92 3.05
C TYR A 259 6.47 -20.39 2.26
N GLY A 260 5.26 -20.08 2.75
CA GLY A 260 4.02 -20.39 2.05
C GLY A 260 3.86 -19.60 0.74
N ALA A 261 4.33 -18.35 0.73
CA ALA A 261 4.38 -17.51 -0.47
C ALA A 261 5.40 -18.02 -1.48
N ASN A 262 6.60 -18.42 -1.03
CA ASN A 262 7.63 -18.97 -1.91
C ASN A 262 7.21 -20.32 -2.50
N ALA A 263 6.61 -21.21 -1.71
CA ALA A 263 6.09 -22.49 -2.18
C ALA A 263 5.04 -22.30 -3.30
N TYR A 264 4.13 -21.33 -3.14
CA TYR A 264 3.21 -20.93 -4.20
C TYR A 264 3.96 -20.44 -5.43
N SER A 265 4.93 -19.54 -5.26
CA SER A 265 5.67 -18.92 -6.37
C SER A 265 6.40 -19.95 -7.22
N LEU A 266 6.99 -20.98 -6.58
CA LEU A 266 7.63 -22.11 -7.25
C LEU A 266 6.61 -22.93 -8.05
N TRP A 267 5.50 -23.33 -7.41
CA TRP A 267 4.44 -24.11 -8.06
C TRP A 267 3.84 -23.37 -9.26
N ALA A 268 3.53 -22.08 -9.10
CA ALA A 268 2.93 -21.25 -10.14
C ALA A 268 3.84 -21.19 -11.40
N ASN A 269 5.15 -21.16 -11.19
CA ASN A 269 6.18 -21.16 -12.22
C ASN A 269 6.64 -22.57 -12.65
N GLY A 270 5.89 -23.63 -12.32
CA GLY A 270 6.20 -25.00 -12.76
C GLY A 270 7.43 -25.63 -12.10
N ARG A 271 7.95 -25.04 -11.02
CA ARG A 271 9.07 -25.58 -10.23
C ARG A 271 8.55 -26.43 -9.07
N ASP A 272 9.42 -27.31 -8.55
CA ASP A 272 9.06 -28.12 -7.39
C ASP A 272 8.93 -27.23 -6.14
N TRP A 273 7.68 -27.02 -5.71
CA TRP A 273 7.35 -26.26 -4.50
C TRP A 273 8.02 -26.79 -3.24
N ARG A 274 8.45 -28.06 -3.22
CA ARG A 274 9.16 -28.65 -2.06
C ARG A 274 10.49 -27.97 -1.78
N GLY A 275 11.05 -27.27 -2.78
CA GLY A 275 12.23 -26.42 -2.66
C GLY A 275 12.01 -25.10 -1.93
N TYR A 276 10.84 -24.83 -1.33
CA TYR A 276 10.49 -23.53 -0.73
C TYR A 276 11.43 -22.98 0.36
N ARG A 277 12.33 -23.82 0.91
CA ARG A 277 13.39 -23.44 1.87
C ARG A 277 14.78 -23.27 1.24
N HIS A 278 15.00 -23.74 0.02
CA HIS A 278 16.31 -23.95 -0.60
C HIS A 278 16.64 -22.86 -1.64
N GLU A 279 16.81 -21.61 -1.23
CA GLU A 279 17.02 -20.48 -2.16
C GLU A 279 18.41 -20.38 -2.79
N THR A 280 19.35 -21.22 -2.35
CA THR A 280 20.78 -21.14 -2.74
C THR A 280 21.15 -22.12 -3.85
N GLU A 281 20.23 -22.98 -4.29
CA GLU A 281 20.47 -23.96 -5.35
C GLU A 281 20.01 -23.39 -6.70
N GLN A 282 20.69 -23.74 -7.80
CA GLN A 282 20.32 -23.35 -9.17
C GLN A 282 18.86 -23.74 -9.52
N ASP A 283 18.32 -24.74 -8.81
CA ASP A 283 16.94 -25.22 -8.96
C ASP A 283 15.91 -24.66 -7.95
N GLY A 284 16.34 -23.86 -6.98
CA GLY A 284 15.52 -23.38 -5.85
C GLY A 284 15.21 -21.88 -5.86
N GLU A 285 15.23 -21.25 -7.04
CA GLU A 285 14.99 -19.82 -7.16
C GLU A 285 13.57 -19.42 -6.72
N SER A 286 13.48 -18.54 -5.72
CA SER A 286 12.20 -17.91 -5.34
C SER A 286 11.71 -16.98 -6.45
N PHE A 287 10.42 -17.11 -6.79
CA PHE A 287 9.71 -16.27 -7.74
C PHE A 287 8.84 -15.20 -7.06
N LEU A 288 9.14 -14.87 -5.81
CA LEU A 288 8.75 -13.57 -5.24
C LEU A 288 9.63 -12.45 -5.84
N PRO A 289 9.11 -11.23 -6.04
CA PRO A 289 9.92 -10.13 -6.58
C PRO A 289 11.09 -9.82 -5.65
N SER A 290 12.21 -9.37 -6.21
CA SER A 290 13.19 -8.65 -5.39
C SER A 290 12.66 -7.29 -4.95
N GLU A 291 13.23 -6.67 -3.92
CA GLU A 291 12.87 -5.29 -3.54
C GLU A 291 13.00 -4.32 -4.72
N ALA A 292 14.07 -4.46 -5.51
CA ALA A 292 14.32 -3.61 -6.67
C ALA A 292 13.28 -3.84 -7.79
N GLN A 293 12.94 -5.10 -8.08
CA GLN A 293 11.88 -5.43 -9.05
C GLN A 293 10.52 -4.92 -8.60
N TRP A 294 10.18 -5.09 -7.31
CA TRP A 294 8.93 -4.61 -6.74
C TRP A 294 8.84 -3.08 -6.82
N GLU A 295 9.91 -2.38 -6.42
CA GLU A 295 9.94 -0.90 -6.44
C GLU A 295 9.87 -0.36 -7.87
N TYR A 296 10.59 -0.98 -8.81
CA TYR A 296 10.50 -0.61 -10.22
C TYR A 296 9.07 -0.80 -10.75
N ALA A 297 8.47 -1.98 -10.52
CA ALA A 297 7.11 -2.25 -10.97
C ALA A 297 6.08 -1.33 -10.29
N ALA A 298 6.35 -0.85 -9.08
CA ALA A 298 5.44 0.04 -8.35
C ALA A 298 5.46 1.48 -8.90
N ARG A 299 6.63 2.04 -9.23
CA ARG A 299 6.78 3.48 -9.55
C ARG A 299 7.43 3.82 -10.89
N GLY A 300 7.86 2.83 -11.65
CA GLY A 300 8.62 3.05 -12.89
C GLY A 300 10.09 3.39 -12.63
N ALA A 301 10.81 3.70 -13.71
CA ALA A 301 12.27 3.81 -13.69
C ALA A 301 12.80 5.03 -12.92
N LYS A 302 11.94 6.04 -12.71
CA LYS A 302 12.26 7.27 -11.99
C LYS A 302 11.69 7.25 -10.59
N SER A 303 12.37 7.92 -9.66
CA SER A 303 11.85 8.10 -8.31
C SER A 303 10.52 8.85 -8.33
N ARG A 304 9.52 8.23 -7.69
CA ARG A 304 8.20 8.79 -7.37
C ARG A 304 7.83 8.37 -5.98
N GLN A 305 7.30 9.28 -5.18
CA GLN A 305 6.94 8.98 -3.79
C GLN A 305 5.83 7.92 -3.70
N TYR A 306 4.81 8.04 -4.54
CA TYR A 306 3.73 7.05 -4.70
C TYR A 306 3.67 6.55 -6.15
N PRO A 307 2.95 5.44 -6.41
CA PRO A 307 2.83 4.89 -7.77
C PRO A 307 2.35 5.91 -8.82
N TRP A 308 1.42 6.79 -8.43
CA TRP A 308 0.86 7.86 -9.27
C TRP A 308 1.66 9.18 -9.26
N GLY A 309 2.74 9.28 -8.49
CA GLY A 309 3.56 10.50 -8.39
C GLY A 309 3.62 11.09 -6.98
N GLU A 310 3.63 12.41 -6.90
CA GLU A 310 3.86 13.17 -5.66
C GLU A 310 2.57 13.67 -5.00
N GLU A 311 1.41 13.46 -5.65
CA GLU A 311 0.12 13.85 -5.10
C GLU A 311 -0.21 13.10 -3.82
N ALA A 312 -0.87 13.80 -2.90
CA ALA A 312 -1.27 13.24 -1.62
C ALA A 312 -2.15 11.97 -1.79
N PRO A 313 -1.93 10.94 -0.96
CA PRO A 313 -2.73 9.74 -1.00
C PRO A 313 -4.15 9.99 -0.50
N THR A 314 -5.13 9.41 -1.19
CA THR A 314 -6.54 9.48 -0.81
C THR A 314 -7.13 8.09 -0.74
N GLN A 315 -8.27 7.96 -0.04
CA GLN A 315 -8.98 6.69 0.11
C GLN A 315 -9.60 6.19 -1.21
N GLN A 316 -9.71 7.06 -2.22
CA GLN A 316 -10.09 6.71 -3.59
C GLN A 316 -8.91 6.13 -4.38
N ARG A 317 -7.67 6.47 -4.01
CA ARG A 317 -6.47 5.96 -4.67
C ARG A 317 -5.96 4.67 -4.06
N MET A 318 -6.03 4.50 -2.74
CA MET A 318 -5.58 3.27 -2.08
C MET A 318 -6.25 3.06 -0.72
N ASN A 319 -6.17 1.84 -0.20
CA ASN A 319 -6.60 1.53 1.17
C ASN A 319 -5.45 1.65 2.17
N PHE A 320 -5.54 2.62 3.07
CA PHE A 320 -4.59 2.86 4.18
C PHE A 320 -5.35 3.42 5.39
N GLY A 321 -4.76 3.36 6.59
CA GLY A 321 -5.31 3.99 7.80
C GLY A 321 -6.74 3.59 8.17
N ARG A 322 -7.21 2.41 7.73
CA ARG A 322 -8.57 1.91 7.97
C ARG A 322 -8.72 1.21 9.31
N HIS A 323 -7.63 1.00 10.04
CA HIS A 323 -7.68 0.41 11.37
C HIS A 323 -8.30 1.38 12.37
N ARG A 324 -9.30 0.91 13.10
CA ARG A 324 -9.95 1.66 14.18
C ARG A 324 -9.65 0.95 15.50
N GLU A 325 -9.20 1.74 16.47
CA GLU A 325 -9.03 1.26 17.83
C GLU A 325 -10.37 0.73 18.38
N SER A 326 -10.33 -0.31 19.21
CA SER A 326 -11.51 -0.96 19.81
C SER A 326 -12.47 -1.65 18.82
N VAL A 327 -12.14 -1.75 17.53
CA VAL A 327 -12.88 -2.58 16.58
C VAL A 327 -12.25 -3.96 16.51
N GLU A 328 -13.01 -4.98 16.90
CA GLU A 328 -12.66 -6.37 16.62
C GLU A 328 -12.99 -6.69 15.16
N TYR A 329 -11.98 -7.15 14.44
CA TYR A 329 -12.15 -7.61 13.07
C TYR A 329 -12.37 -9.12 13.06
N GLN A 330 -13.20 -9.56 12.14
CA GLN A 330 -13.27 -10.94 11.71
C GLN A 330 -12.96 -10.96 10.22
N VAL A 331 -12.71 -12.15 9.66
CA VAL A 331 -12.41 -12.27 8.24
C VAL A 331 -13.41 -11.48 7.38
N GLN A 332 -14.72 -11.51 7.62
CA GLN A 332 -15.69 -10.78 6.78
C GLN A 332 -15.68 -9.26 6.94
N THR A 333 -15.07 -8.72 8.01
CA THR A 333 -15.09 -7.28 8.34
C THR A 333 -13.73 -6.61 8.17
N LEU A 334 -12.70 -7.36 7.76
CA LEU A 334 -11.42 -6.78 7.38
C LEU A 334 -11.65 -5.79 6.22
N PRO A 335 -11.14 -4.55 6.28
CA PRO A 335 -11.29 -3.55 5.23
C PRO A 335 -10.29 -3.80 4.10
N LEU A 336 -10.33 -5.02 3.55
CA LEU A 336 -9.58 -5.44 2.38
C LEU A 336 -10.42 -5.19 1.13
N SER A 337 -9.77 -4.69 0.09
CA SER A 337 -10.36 -4.61 -1.24
C SER A 337 -10.03 -5.85 -2.05
N ALA A 338 -10.89 -6.16 -3.02
CA ALA A 338 -10.62 -7.22 -3.98
C ALA A 338 -9.36 -6.90 -4.79
N VAL A 339 -8.58 -7.94 -5.13
CA VAL A 339 -7.26 -7.79 -5.76
C VAL A 339 -7.32 -7.13 -7.14
N ASN A 340 -8.47 -7.19 -7.84
CA ASN A 340 -8.70 -6.58 -9.15
C ASN A 340 -9.34 -5.19 -9.08
N GLU A 341 -9.60 -4.62 -7.90
CA GLU A 341 -9.99 -3.21 -7.78
C GLU A 341 -8.84 -2.29 -8.19
N GLN A 342 -9.15 -1.21 -8.91
CA GLN A 342 -8.17 -0.25 -9.43
C GLN A 342 -7.67 0.72 -8.34
N LEU A 343 -7.12 0.18 -7.27
CA LEU A 343 -6.48 0.92 -6.17
C LEU A 343 -4.98 0.67 -6.19
N GLY A 344 -4.20 1.62 -5.70
CA GLY A 344 -2.75 1.53 -5.61
C GLY A 344 -2.11 1.27 -6.97
N MET A 345 -2.62 1.91 -8.02
CA MET A 345 -2.26 1.58 -9.41
C MET A 345 -0.85 2.05 -9.75
N SER A 346 -0.01 1.14 -10.23
CA SER A 346 1.30 1.48 -10.80
C SER A 346 1.17 2.12 -12.20
N PRO A 347 2.22 2.81 -12.68
CA PRO A 347 2.28 3.29 -14.06
C PRO A 347 2.20 2.19 -15.12
N PHE A 348 2.46 0.93 -14.74
CA PHE A 348 2.38 -0.23 -15.62
C PHE A 348 1.03 -0.95 -15.57
N GLY A 349 0.12 -0.56 -14.67
CA GLY A 349 -1.19 -1.19 -14.53
C GLY A 349 -1.25 -2.33 -13.49
N LEU A 350 -0.23 -2.49 -12.63
CA LEU A 350 -0.32 -3.31 -11.42
C LEU A 350 -1.27 -2.67 -10.41
N HIS A 351 -2.09 -3.49 -9.77
CA HIS A 351 -3.03 -3.13 -8.71
C HIS A 351 -2.40 -3.31 -7.34
N HIS A 352 -2.83 -2.50 -6.37
CA HIS A 352 -2.46 -2.58 -4.96
C HIS A 352 -0.95 -2.61 -4.72
N VAL A 353 -0.15 -1.87 -5.50
CA VAL A 353 1.29 -1.65 -5.20
C VAL A 353 1.50 -0.54 -4.17
N ALA A 354 0.42 0.11 -3.71
CA ALA A 354 0.41 0.95 -2.52
C ALA A 354 -0.89 0.68 -1.74
N GLY A 355 -0.78 0.43 -0.44
CA GLY A 355 -1.91 0.11 0.44
C GLY A 355 -2.45 -1.31 0.27
N ASN A 356 -3.65 -1.55 0.82
CA ASN A 356 -4.32 -2.84 0.93
C ASN A 356 -3.53 -3.86 1.78
N VAL A 357 -2.47 -4.49 1.25
CA VAL A 357 -1.63 -5.44 1.99
C VAL A 357 -0.15 -5.24 1.69
N TRP A 358 0.69 -5.45 2.71
CA TRP A 358 2.12 -5.62 2.53
C TRP A 358 2.40 -6.82 1.63
N GLN A 359 3.51 -6.79 0.89
CA GLN A 359 3.86 -7.85 -0.05
C GLN A 359 5.27 -8.36 0.21
N TRP A 360 5.38 -9.67 0.42
CA TRP A 360 6.65 -10.35 0.56
C TRP A 360 7.55 -10.16 -0.67
N CYS A 361 8.83 -9.88 -0.43
CA CYS A 361 9.91 -9.93 -1.41
C CYS A 361 10.87 -11.08 -1.09
N ARG A 362 11.67 -11.51 -2.05
CA ARG A 362 12.65 -12.60 -1.84
C ARG A 362 13.89 -12.17 -1.05
N ASP A 363 14.20 -10.89 -1.00
CA ASP A 363 15.37 -10.36 -0.29
C ASP A 363 15.33 -10.66 1.22
N TRP A 364 16.51 -10.94 1.77
CA TRP A 364 16.74 -10.71 3.20
C TRP A 364 16.81 -9.21 3.45
N TYR A 365 16.01 -8.71 4.38
CA TYR A 365 16.01 -7.30 4.71
C TYR A 365 17.26 -6.95 5.52
N ASP A 366 17.98 -5.95 5.04
CA ASP A 366 19.08 -5.28 5.72
C ASP A 366 18.93 -3.76 5.49
N GLU A 367 18.91 -3.01 6.59
CA GLU A 367 18.81 -1.55 6.60
C GLU A 367 20.00 -0.88 5.91
N ASN A 368 21.15 -1.55 5.85
CA ASN A 368 22.37 -1.05 5.25
C ASN A 368 22.59 -1.53 3.82
N PHE A 369 21.72 -2.39 3.27
CA PHE A 369 21.92 -3.01 1.95
C PHE A 369 22.19 -1.96 0.86
N TYR A 370 21.44 -0.85 0.83
CA TYR A 370 21.60 0.20 -0.18
C TYR A 370 22.96 0.93 -0.15
N ARG A 371 23.77 0.71 0.89
CA ARG A 371 25.14 1.26 1.02
C ARG A 371 26.22 0.26 0.60
N THR A 372 25.84 -0.96 0.24
CA THR A 372 26.76 -2.02 -0.18
C THR A 372 27.01 -1.96 -1.69
N PRO A 373 28.17 -2.44 -2.18
CA PRO A 373 28.42 -2.57 -3.61
C PRO A 373 27.37 -3.45 -4.32
N GLU A 374 26.88 -4.48 -3.64
CA GLU A 374 25.90 -5.45 -4.17
C GLU A 374 24.57 -4.79 -4.52
N ALA A 375 24.16 -3.72 -3.82
CA ALA A 375 22.94 -2.99 -4.14
C ALA A 375 22.99 -2.29 -5.51
N THR A 376 24.18 -1.98 -6.02
CA THR A 376 24.35 -1.38 -7.36
C THR A 376 24.65 -2.39 -8.46
N ALA A 377 24.71 -3.68 -8.14
CA ALA A 377 24.88 -4.74 -9.14
C ALA A 377 23.61 -4.87 -10.01
N PRO A 378 23.73 -5.38 -11.26
CA PRO A 378 22.56 -5.71 -12.07
C PRO A 378 21.65 -6.72 -11.36
N ASN A 379 20.34 -6.51 -11.44
CA ASN A 379 19.32 -7.32 -10.78
C ASN A 379 19.63 -7.58 -9.29
N PRO A 380 19.80 -6.53 -8.47
CA PRO A 380 20.26 -6.71 -7.10
C PRO A 380 19.22 -7.49 -6.28
N VAL A 381 19.72 -8.46 -5.53
CA VAL A 381 18.96 -9.24 -4.54
C VAL A 381 19.86 -9.46 -3.34
N ASN A 382 19.41 -9.09 -2.14
CA ASN A 382 20.13 -9.43 -0.93
C ASN A 382 19.90 -10.91 -0.56
N ARG A 383 20.88 -11.76 -0.89
CA ARG A 383 20.88 -13.19 -0.59
C ARG A 383 21.57 -13.54 0.72
N THR A 384 22.19 -12.57 1.39
CA THR A 384 22.87 -12.79 2.66
C THR A 384 21.84 -13.11 3.74
N ALA A 385 21.87 -14.34 4.24
CA ALA A 385 20.89 -14.82 5.21
C ALA A 385 20.84 -13.91 6.44
N GLY A 386 19.63 -13.43 6.76
CA GLY A 386 19.34 -12.57 7.90
C GLY A 386 18.29 -13.18 8.82
N GLN A 387 17.65 -12.32 9.63
CA GLN A 387 16.55 -12.72 10.52
C GLN A 387 15.17 -12.45 9.93
N VAL A 388 15.10 -11.53 8.96
CA VAL A 388 13.86 -10.97 8.44
C VAL A 388 13.91 -10.84 6.92
N ARG A 389 12.77 -11.07 6.26
CA ARG A 389 12.56 -10.87 4.83
C ARG A 389 11.93 -9.52 4.57
N SER A 390 12.22 -8.97 3.41
CA SER A 390 11.64 -7.71 2.98
C SER A 390 10.14 -7.80 2.70
N GLU A 391 9.40 -6.79 3.15
CA GLU A 391 8.00 -6.53 2.78
C GLU A 391 7.85 -5.09 2.26
N ARG A 392 7.04 -4.89 1.23
CA ARG A 392 6.85 -3.59 0.54
C ARG A 392 5.37 -3.23 0.36
N GLY A 393 5.08 -1.95 0.08
CA GLY A 393 3.76 -1.46 -0.35
C GLY A 393 2.82 -0.90 0.70
N GLY A 394 3.06 -1.13 2.00
CA GLY A 394 2.14 -0.67 3.02
C GLY A 394 0.86 -1.51 3.08
N SER A 395 -0.09 -1.14 3.94
CA SER A 395 -1.34 -1.88 4.07
C SER A 395 -2.48 -0.99 4.57
N TRP A 396 -3.70 -1.53 4.56
CA TRP A 396 -4.88 -0.87 5.11
C TRP A 396 -4.73 -0.46 6.58
N VAL A 397 -3.84 -1.09 7.36
CA VAL A 397 -3.69 -0.81 8.81
C VAL A 397 -2.91 0.48 9.07
N GLY A 398 -1.80 0.66 8.35
CA GLY A 398 -0.84 1.71 8.64
C GLY A 398 -1.18 3.03 7.95
N PRO A 399 -0.57 4.15 8.36
CA PRO A 399 -0.77 5.43 7.72
C PRO A 399 -0.11 5.45 6.33
N ALA A 400 -0.43 6.47 5.54
CA ALA A 400 -0.09 6.49 4.13
C ALA A 400 1.42 6.53 3.85
N GLU A 401 2.22 7.05 4.79
CA GLU A 401 3.68 7.16 4.65
C GLU A 401 4.35 5.79 4.58
N LEU A 402 3.72 4.74 5.12
CA LEU A 402 4.19 3.36 5.00
C LEU A 402 3.92 2.76 3.62
N CYS A 403 3.10 3.43 2.80
CA CYS A 403 2.74 3.01 1.44
C CYS A 403 3.57 3.72 0.36
N ARG A 404 4.56 4.54 0.75
CA ARG A 404 5.50 5.14 -0.22
C ARG A 404 6.24 4.04 -0.97
N SER A 405 6.45 4.25 -2.27
CA SER A 405 7.06 3.26 -3.15
C SER A 405 8.46 2.83 -2.68
N SER A 406 9.23 3.71 -2.05
CA SER A 406 10.57 3.43 -1.50
C SER A 406 10.57 2.87 -0.08
N PHE A 407 9.43 2.82 0.62
CA PHE A 407 9.39 2.44 2.04
C PHE A 407 9.72 0.96 2.27
N ARG A 408 10.78 0.67 3.03
CA ARG A 408 11.24 -0.70 3.29
C ARG A 408 10.91 -1.12 4.72
N ARG A 409 10.71 -2.42 4.90
CA ARG A 409 10.54 -3.04 6.22
C ARG A 409 10.91 -4.51 6.17
N GLY A 410 11.51 -5.00 7.25
CA GLY A 410 11.74 -6.42 7.48
C GLY A 410 10.67 -7.06 8.35
N ARG A 411 10.35 -8.32 8.05
CA ARG A 411 9.50 -9.19 8.87
C ARG A 411 10.07 -10.60 8.95
N ALA A 412 9.95 -11.25 10.11
CA ALA A 412 10.40 -12.64 10.28
C ALA A 412 9.72 -13.55 9.24
N PRO A 413 10.45 -14.50 8.60
CA PRO A 413 9.91 -15.29 7.49
C PRO A 413 8.71 -16.18 7.87
N TYR A 414 8.57 -16.54 9.15
CA TYR A 414 7.41 -17.29 9.69
C TYR A 414 6.22 -16.40 10.07
N ALA A 415 6.34 -15.07 9.96
CA ALA A 415 5.26 -14.17 10.32
C ALA A 415 4.08 -14.32 9.36
N ARG A 416 2.87 -14.19 9.91
CA ARG A 416 1.60 -14.33 9.21
C ARG A 416 0.71 -13.17 9.61
N GLY A 417 0.72 -12.11 8.82
CA GLY A 417 0.00 -10.87 9.12
C GLY A 417 -1.39 -10.86 8.48
N ARG A 418 -2.40 -10.29 9.17
CA ARG A 418 -3.74 -10.04 8.61
C ARG A 418 -3.79 -8.93 7.55
N CYS A 419 -2.63 -8.36 7.23
CA CYS A 419 -2.43 -7.32 6.23
C CYS A 419 -1.15 -7.56 5.43
N LEU A 420 -0.71 -8.82 5.32
CA LEU A 420 0.50 -9.25 4.64
C LEU A 420 0.16 -10.39 3.68
N GLY A 421 0.37 -10.14 2.39
CA GLY A 421 0.23 -11.08 1.29
C GLY A 421 1.46 -11.06 0.40
N PHE A 422 1.29 -11.32 -0.89
CA PHE A 422 2.38 -11.38 -1.85
C PHE A 422 1.87 -11.33 -3.30
N ARG A 423 2.83 -11.19 -4.22
CA ARG A 423 2.66 -11.38 -5.66
C ARG A 423 3.89 -12.11 -6.20
N CYS A 424 3.81 -12.70 -7.39
CA CYS A 424 4.93 -13.40 -8.00
C CYS A 424 5.50 -12.66 -9.21
N ILE A 425 6.72 -13.03 -9.57
CA ILE A 425 7.35 -12.74 -10.84
C ILE A 425 7.49 -14.03 -11.65
N SER A 426 7.80 -13.89 -12.93
CA SER A 426 8.20 -14.99 -13.81
C SER A 426 9.31 -14.54 -14.76
N PRO A 427 10.20 -15.45 -15.19
CA PRO A 427 11.19 -15.14 -16.22
C PRO A 427 10.48 -14.69 -17.51
N SER A 428 11.05 -13.71 -18.21
CA SER A 428 10.56 -13.25 -19.52
C SER A 428 11.06 -14.11 -20.69
N GLN A 429 12.01 -15.04 -20.43
CA GLN A 429 12.60 -15.90 -21.44
C GLN A 429 11.60 -16.95 -21.94
N GLY A 430 11.47 -17.11 -23.26
CA GLY A 430 10.60 -18.11 -23.89
C GLY A 430 9.15 -17.66 -24.13
N ILE A 431 8.90 -16.34 -24.12
CA ILE A 431 7.58 -15.73 -24.38
C ILE A 431 7.40 -15.30 -25.86
N ASP A 432 8.36 -15.63 -26.73
CA ASP A 432 8.36 -15.29 -28.17
C ASP A 432 7.23 -15.96 -28.97
#